data_AF-A0A7S2VAR4-F1
#
_entry.id   AF-A0A7S2VAR4-F1
#
_cell.length_a   1.000
_cell.length_b   1.000
_cell.length_c   1.000
_cell.angle_alpha   90.00
_cell.angle_beta   90.00
_cell.angle_gamma   90.00
#
_symmetry.space_group_name_H-M   'P 1'
#
loop_
_entity.id
_entity.type
_entity.pdbx_description
1 polymer ?
#
loop_
_entity_poly.entity_id
_entity_poly.type
_entity_poly.pdbx_seq_one_letter_code
_entity_poly.pdbx_strand_id
1 'polypeptide(L)'
;MVTILDAVGVQKRDEFLDIGSGHGMLVLAAALLYPHLQASRGVEIVPHLQEQALIYQQQLEEHHHQIKSGSDSSIGTVSSNLADIDLLLGNIYDPDPQLTSILKRTTIAVCFATTWSRLF
;
A
#
# COMPACT_ATOMS: atom_id res chain seq x y z
N MET A 1 -4.50 -19.40 -2.81
CA MET A 1 -3.52 -18.60 -3.58
C MET A 1 -2.48 -18.17 -2.58
N VAL A 2 -1.20 -18.50 -2.79
CA VAL A 2 -0.12 -18.03 -1.91
C VAL A 2 0.38 -16.72 -2.51
N THR A 3 0.17 -15.61 -1.84
CA THR A 3 0.76 -14.32 -2.25
C THR A 3 2.20 -14.22 -1.72
N ILE A 4 2.96 -13.23 -2.21
CA ILE A 4 4.29 -12.95 -1.64
C ILE A 4 4.20 -12.59 -0.15
N LEU A 5 3.11 -11.95 0.27
CA LEU A 5 2.85 -11.58 1.67
C LEU A 5 2.55 -12.81 2.54
N ASP A 6 1.86 -13.83 2.00
CA ASP A 6 1.69 -15.10 2.72
C ASP A 6 3.02 -15.83 2.90
N ALA A 7 3.90 -15.79 1.89
CA ALA A 7 5.19 -16.47 1.91
C ALA A 7 6.17 -15.86 2.93
N VAL A 8 6.14 -14.54 3.12
CA VAL A 8 6.97 -13.85 4.12
C VAL A 8 6.39 -13.91 5.54
N GLY A 9 5.16 -14.44 5.69
CA GLY A 9 4.54 -14.67 6.98
C GLY A 9 4.20 -13.37 7.72
N VAL A 10 3.48 -12.46 7.07
CA VAL A 10 3.01 -11.18 7.66
C VAL A 10 2.42 -11.41 9.05
N GLN A 11 2.88 -10.62 10.01
CA GLN A 11 2.47 -10.62 11.40
C GLN A 11 1.64 -9.38 11.72
N LYS A 12 0.91 -9.46 12.84
CA LYS A 12 0.18 -8.30 13.37
C LYS A 12 1.16 -7.17 13.68
N ARG A 13 0.81 -5.95 13.28
CA ARG A 13 1.60 -4.72 13.41
C ARG A 13 2.79 -4.58 12.46
N ASP A 14 2.91 -5.44 11.45
CA ASP A 14 3.90 -5.19 10.41
C ASP A 14 3.61 -3.90 9.64
N GLU A 15 4.68 -3.24 9.22
CA GLU A 15 4.63 -2.06 8.36
C GLU A 15 5.19 -2.44 7.00
N PHE A 16 4.28 -2.58 6.03
CA PHE A 16 4.58 -2.94 4.65
C PHE A 16 4.96 -1.71 3.83
N LEU A 17 5.97 -1.85 2.97
CA LEU A 17 6.42 -0.84 2.01
C LEU A 17 6.65 -1.47 0.63
N ASP A 18 6.01 -0.89 -0.39
CA ASP A 18 6.25 -1.15 -1.80
C ASP A 18 7.08 -0.02 -2.42
N ILE A 19 8.30 -0.33 -2.84
CA ILE A 19 9.24 0.60 -3.45
C ILE A 19 9.09 0.53 -4.97
N GLY A 20 8.78 1.67 -5.59
CA GLY A 20 8.38 1.72 -6.99
C GLY A 20 6.94 1.23 -7.14
N SER A 21 6.04 1.74 -6.31
CA SER A 21 4.67 1.22 -6.18
C SER A 21 3.79 1.44 -7.41
N GLY A 22 4.24 2.22 -8.39
CA GLY A 22 3.47 2.57 -9.58
C GLY A 22 2.12 3.18 -9.20
N HIS A 23 1.04 2.58 -9.68
CA HIS A 23 -0.33 2.98 -9.39
C HIS A 23 -0.84 2.56 -7.99
N GLY A 24 0.01 2.00 -7.13
CA GLY A 24 -0.33 1.65 -5.74
C GLY A 24 -1.20 0.40 -5.57
N MET A 25 -1.46 -0.38 -6.63
CA MET A 25 -2.37 -1.53 -6.56
C MET A 25 -1.95 -2.59 -5.54
N LEU A 26 -0.65 -2.86 -5.41
CA LEU A 26 -0.14 -3.79 -4.39
C LEU A 26 -0.35 -3.24 -2.98
N VAL A 27 -0.14 -1.95 -2.78
CA VAL A 27 -0.35 -1.25 -1.50
C VAL A 27 -1.82 -1.33 -1.08
N LEU A 28 -2.74 -1.00 -1.99
CA LEU A 28 -4.18 -1.07 -1.74
C LEU A 28 -4.65 -2.51 -1.48
N ALA A 29 -4.17 -3.47 -2.29
CA ALA A 29 -4.49 -4.88 -2.10
C ALA A 29 -3.95 -5.41 -0.77
N ALA A 30 -2.73 -5.04 -0.38
CA ALA A 30 -2.14 -5.43 0.90
C ALA A 30 -2.98 -4.89 2.08
N ALA A 31 -3.41 -3.63 2.02
CA ALA A 31 -4.24 -3.02 3.06
C ALA A 31 -5.62 -3.69 3.21
N LEU A 32 -6.19 -4.17 2.09
CA LEU A 32 -7.47 -4.88 2.07
C LEU A 32 -7.36 -6.34 2.56
N LEU A 33 -6.35 -7.06 2.07
CA LEU A 33 -6.19 -8.49 2.30
C LEU A 33 -5.54 -8.81 3.65
N TYR A 34 -4.74 -7.88 4.18
CA TYR A 34 -3.99 -8.05 5.44
C TYR A 34 -4.38 -6.95 6.44
N PRO A 35 -5.62 -6.95 6.96
CA PRO A 35 -6.14 -5.91 7.88
C PRO A 35 -5.42 -5.86 9.25
N HIS A 36 -4.48 -6.78 9.49
CA HIS A 36 -3.64 -6.82 10.68
C HIS A 36 -2.29 -6.11 10.51
N LEU A 37 -1.97 -5.65 9.29
CA LEU A 37 -0.89 -4.69 9.07
C LEU A 37 -1.18 -3.43 9.86
N GLN A 38 -0.12 -2.84 10.43
CA GLN A 38 -0.22 -1.51 11.00
C GLN A 38 -0.32 -0.47 9.89
N ALA A 39 0.45 -0.65 8.82
CA ALA A 39 0.41 0.23 7.66
C ALA A 39 0.82 -0.50 6.38
N SER A 40 0.27 -0.05 5.27
CA SER A 40 0.60 -0.43 3.91
C SER A 40 1.00 0.82 3.15
N ARG A 41 2.26 0.91 2.71
CA ARG A 41 2.79 2.14 2.10
C ARG A 41 3.36 1.89 0.71
N GLY A 42 3.23 2.89 -0.15
CA GLY A 42 3.88 2.94 -1.46
C GLY A 42 4.77 4.16 -1.58
N VAL A 43 5.93 3.98 -2.20
CA VAL A 43 6.79 5.09 -2.62
C VAL A 43 7.00 4.99 -4.12
N GLU A 44 6.67 6.06 -4.83
CA GLU A 44 6.82 6.17 -6.27
C GLU A 44 7.59 7.45 -6.61
N ILE A 45 8.52 7.36 -7.56
CA ILE A 45 9.35 8.49 -7.99
C ILE A 45 8.70 9.28 -9.12
N VAL A 46 7.81 8.65 -9.90
CA VAL A 46 7.09 9.25 -11.02
C VAL A 46 5.81 9.94 -10.50
N PRO A 47 5.72 11.29 -10.50
CA PRO A 47 4.59 12.01 -9.92
C PRO A 47 3.23 11.58 -10.46
N HIS A 48 3.12 11.40 -11.77
CA HIS A 48 1.84 11.02 -12.40
C HIS A 48 1.30 9.67 -11.93
N LEU A 49 2.17 8.69 -11.70
CA LEU A 49 1.75 7.37 -11.20
C LEU A 49 1.28 7.47 -9.74
N GLN A 50 1.98 8.28 -8.93
CA GLN A 50 1.60 8.54 -7.55
C GLN A 50 0.26 9.28 -7.46
N GLU A 51 0.03 10.30 -8.30
CA GLU A 51 -1.25 11.01 -8.39
C GLU A 51 -2.40 10.06 -8.73
N GLN A 52 -2.19 9.15 -9.69
CA GLN A 52 -3.19 8.13 -10.03
C GLN A 52 -3.44 7.15 -8.86
N ALA A 53 -2.39 6.76 -8.14
CA ALA A 53 -2.51 5.91 -6.98
C ALA A 53 -3.37 6.57 -5.88
N LEU A 54 -3.20 7.88 -5.65
CA LEU A 54 -4.03 8.63 -4.71
C LEU A 54 -5.51 8.66 -5.10
N ILE A 55 -5.82 8.76 -6.40
CA ILE A 55 -7.20 8.67 -6.89
C ILE A 55 -7.80 7.31 -6.55
N TYR A 56 -7.04 6.22 -6.75
CA TYR A 56 -7.51 4.87 -6.40
C TYR A 56 -7.66 4.66 -4.89
N GLN A 57 -6.78 5.25 -4.07
CA GLN A 57 -6.95 5.26 -2.62
C GLN A 57 -8.27 5.95 -2.22
N GLN A 58 -8.54 7.14 -2.76
CA GLN A 58 -9.77 7.87 -2.46
C GLN A 58 -11.02 7.04 -2.84
N GLN A 59 -11.03 6.44 -4.03
CA GLN A 59 -12.13 5.58 -4.46
C GLN A 59 -12.33 4.40 -3.52
N LEU A 60 -11.24 3.79 -3.03
CA LEU A 60 -11.31 2.69 -2.09
C LEU A 60 -11.92 3.12 -0.74
N GLU A 61 -11.49 4.27 -0.22
CA GLU A 61 -12.00 4.83 1.03
C GLU A 61 -13.49 5.16 0.95
N GLU A 62 -13.95 5.69 -0.18
CA GLU A 62 -15.36 5.98 -0.47
C GLU A 62 -16.19 4.68 -0.50
N HIS A 63 -15.73 3.65 -1.21
CA HIS A 63 -16.39 2.35 -1.25
C HIS A 63 -16.42 1.66 0.12
N HIS A 64 -15.33 1.73 0.88
CA HIS A 64 -15.27 1.16 2.22
C HIS A 64 -16.26 1.82 3.19
N HIS A 65 -16.42 3.15 3.10
CA HIS A 65 -17.43 3.89 3.86
C HIS A 65 -18.86 3.49 3.48
N GLN A 66 -19.15 3.31 2.19
CA GLN A 66 -20.48 2.88 1.74
C GLN A 66 -20.82 1.48 2.26
N ILE A 67 -19.87 0.54 2.19
CA ILE A 67 -20.06 -0.84 2.70
C ILE A 67 -20.33 -0.83 4.21
N LYS A 68 -19.60 -0.01 4.98
CA LYS A 68 -19.80 0.13 6.43
C LYS A 68 -21.15 0.77 6.78
N SER A 69 -21.63 1.71 5.97
CA SER A 69 -22.86 2.48 6.24
C SER A 69 -24.13 1.77 5.78
N GLY A 70 -24.01 0.83 4.82
CA GLY A 70 -25.12 0.13 4.20
C GLY A 70 -25.27 -1.34 4.60
N SER A 71 -24.81 -1.76 5.78
CA SER A 71 -24.81 -3.17 6.17
C SER A 71 -26.22 -3.75 6.39
N ASP A 72 -26.86 -4.15 5.30
CA ASP A 72 -27.74 -5.32 5.24
C ASP A 72 -26.89 -6.59 5.37
N SER A 73 -27.36 -7.47 6.23
CA SER A 73 -26.63 -8.57 6.87
C SER A 73 -26.50 -9.83 6.00
N SER A 74 -25.93 -9.76 4.79
CA SER A 74 -25.79 -10.97 3.95
C SER A 74 -24.58 -11.11 3.02
N ILE A 75 -23.56 -10.25 3.08
CA ILE A 75 -22.26 -10.53 2.45
C ILE A 75 -21.20 -10.55 3.56
N GLY A 76 -20.53 -11.70 3.67
CA GLY A 76 -19.72 -12.12 4.81
C GLY A 76 -18.81 -11.05 5.42
N THR A 77 -18.67 -11.16 6.73
CA THR A 77 -17.80 -10.48 7.70
C THR A 77 -16.49 -9.86 7.16
N VAL A 78 -16.56 -8.85 6.29
CA VAL A 78 -15.46 -7.89 6.08
C VAL A 78 -15.67 -6.74 7.05
N SER A 79 -15.62 -7.08 8.34
CA SER A 79 -15.59 -6.13 9.44
C SER A 79 -14.13 -6.06 9.92
N SER A 80 -13.45 -4.92 10.02
CA SER A 80 -13.82 -3.54 9.69
C SER A 80 -12.60 -2.60 9.80
N ASN A 81 -11.36 -3.07 9.63
CA ASN A 81 -10.18 -2.22 9.69
C ASN A 81 -9.34 -2.42 8.44
N LEU A 82 -9.32 -1.40 7.58
CA LEU A 82 -8.30 -1.28 6.55
C LEU A 82 -6.99 -0.94 7.28
N ALA A 83 -5.86 -1.52 6.86
CA ALA A 83 -4.57 -1.01 7.33
C ALA A 83 -4.41 0.46 6.89
N ASP A 84 -3.63 1.24 7.64
CA ASP A 84 -3.34 2.62 7.24
C ASP A 84 -2.65 2.63 5.87
N ILE A 85 -3.12 3.46 4.94
CA ILE A 85 -2.59 3.56 3.57
C ILE A 85 -1.87 4.90 3.42
N ASP A 86 -0.59 4.85 3.07
CA ASP A 86 0.19 6.04 2.71
C ASP A 86 0.83 5.86 1.32
N LEU A 87 0.46 6.71 0.35
CA LEU A 87 1.04 6.74 -1.00
C LEU A 87 1.88 7.99 -1.20
N LEU A 88 3.19 7.80 -1.29
CA LEU A 88 4.17 8.87 -1.18
C LEU A 88 4.90 9.09 -2.50
N LEU A 89 5.08 10.36 -2.85
CA LEU A 89 6.02 10.77 -3.88
C LEU A 89 7.41 10.86 -3.25
N GLY A 90 8.38 10.10 -3.73
CA GLY A 90 9.71 10.11 -3.12
C GLY A 90 10.77 9.38 -3.92
N ASN A 91 12.01 9.81 -3.73
CA ASN A 91 13.19 9.15 -4.28
C ASN A 91 13.90 8.34 -3.20
N ILE A 92 13.86 7.01 -3.28
CA ILE A 92 14.56 6.15 -2.32
C ILE A 92 16.09 6.24 -2.39
N TYR A 93 16.65 6.76 -3.50
CA TYR A 93 18.09 6.97 -3.65
C TYR A 93 18.59 8.26 -2.98
N ASP A 94 17.68 9.21 -2.73
CA ASP A 94 17.96 10.46 -2.02
C ASP A 94 16.75 10.80 -1.12
N PRO A 95 16.54 10.02 -0.03
CA PRO A 95 15.32 10.09 0.74
C PRO A 95 15.28 11.33 1.62
N ASP A 96 14.14 12.02 1.60
CA ASP A 96 13.87 13.10 2.55
C ASP A 96 13.73 12.55 4.01
N PRO A 97 13.66 13.42 5.03
CA PRO A 97 13.53 12.99 6.42
C PRO A 97 12.28 12.14 6.71
N GLN A 98 11.17 12.36 6.00
CA GLN A 98 9.93 11.61 6.16
C GLN A 98 10.10 10.19 5.61
N LEU A 99 10.60 10.05 4.39
CA LEU A 99 10.89 8.78 3.76
C LEU A 99 11.96 8.00 4.54
N THR A 100 12.99 8.69 5.05
CA THR A 100 13.99 8.10 5.94
C THR A 100 13.37 7.52 7.21
N SER A 101 12.40 8.22 7.80
CA SER A 101 11.67 7.73 8.97
C SER A 101 10.85 6.48 8.64
N ILE A 102 10.18 6.47 7.47
CA ILE A 102 9.41 5.32 6.98
C ILE A 102 10.30 4.09 6.77
N LEU A 103 11.41 4.26 6.05
CA LEU A 103 12.34 3.16 5.78
C LEU A 103 12.87 2.50 7.07
N LYS A 104 13.04 3.28 8.15
CA LYS A 104 13.50 2.77 9.46
C LYS A 104 12.43 1.97 10.21
N ARG A 105 11.14 2.26 10.01
CA ARG A 105 10.02 1.58 10.68
C ARG A 105 9.44 0.41 9.88
N THR A 106 9.70 0.37 8.57
CA THR A 106 9.30 -0.71 7.67
C THR A 106 9.85 -2.05 8.16
N THR A 107 8.97 -3.03 8.32
CA THR A 107 9.34 -4.40 8.68
C THR A 107 9.34 -5.33 7.46
N ILE A 108 8.53 -5.01 6.45
CA ILE A 108 8.44 -5.76 5.19
C ILE A 108 8.55 -4.77 4.03
N ALA A 109 9.60 -4.92 3.23
CA ALA A 109 9.80 -4.12 2.03
C ALA A 109 9.82 -5.03 0.79
N VAL A 110 9.11 -4.59 -0.25
CA VAL A 110 9.17 -5.20 -1.58
C VAL A 110 9.57 -4.13 -2.58
N CYS A 111 10.31 -4.54 -3.61
CA CYS A 111 10.72 -3.67 -4.70
C CYS A 111 10.58 -4.45 -6.00
N PHE A 112 9.52 -4.18 -6.75
CA PHE A 112 9.36 -4.65 -8.11
C PHE A 112 9.81 -3.55 -9.07
N ALA A 113 11.10 -3.20 -9.01
CA ALA A 113 11.66 -2.26 -9.96
C ALA A 113 11.61 -2.87 -11.37
N THR A 114 10.69 -2.41 -12.21
CA THR A 114 10.93 -2.44 -13.65
C THR A 114 12.09 -1.50 -13.90
N THR A 115 13.23 -2.03 -14.34
CA THR A 115 14.35 -1.19 -14.76
C THR A 115 13.86 -0.23 -15.84
N TRP A 116 13.77 1.05 -15.52
CA TRP A 116 13.76 2.10 -16.52
C TRP A 116 15.17 2.13 -17.11
N SER A 117 15.44 1.23 -18.07
CA SER A 117 16.62 1.38 -18.90
C SER A 117 16.56 2.77 -19.48
N ARG A 118 17.57 3.61 -19.22
CA ARG A 118 17.77 4.83 -19.98
C ARG A 118 17.68 4.41 -21.46
N LEU A 119 16.63 4.85 -22.15
CA LEU A 119 16.68 4.98 -23.60
C LEU A 119 17.74 6.07 -23.82
N PHE A 120 18.99 5.62 -23.96
CA PHE A 120 20.08 6.42 -24.48
C PHE A 120 19.81 6.72 -25.96
#